data_AF-A0A7K3IYF3-F1
#
_entry.id   AF-A0A7K3IYF3-F1
#
_cell.length_a   1.000
_cell.length_b   1.000
_cell.length_c   1.000
_cell.angle_alpha   90.00
_cell.angle_beta   90.00
_cell.angle_gamma   90.00
#
_symmetry.space_group_name_H-M   'P 1'
#
loop_
_entity.id
_entity.type
_entity.pdbx_description
1 polymer ?
#
loop_
_entity_poly.entity_id
_entity_poly.type
_entity_poly.pdbx_seq_one_letter_code
_entity_poly.pdbx_strand_id
1 'polypeptide(L)' 'YNISGILIQDFKIEDKETIILMDNLRSGIYLLKVIKNNLEDKVFKILKK' A
#
# COMPACT_ATOMS: atom_id res chain seq x y z
N TYR A 1 0.88 4.50 0.36
CA TYR A 1 1.44 5.86 0.57
C TYR A 1 2.73 6.02 -0.20
N ASN A 2 3.00 7.21 -0.73
CA ASN A 2 4.33 7.59 -1.23
C ASN A 2 5.24 8.02 -0.06
N ILE A 3 6.52 8.32 -0.33
CA ILE A 3 7.49 8.71 0.70
C ILE A 3 7.14 10.03 1.41
N SER A 4 6.36 10.90 0.78
CA SER A 4 5.84 12.14 1.38
C SER A 4 4.65 11.90 2.30
N GLY A 5 4.23 10.65 2.50
CA GLY A 5 3.08 10.31 3.35
C GLY A 5 1.71 10.53 2.70
N ILE A 6 1.66 10.76 1.38
CA ILE A 6 0.40 10.94 0.64
C ILE A 6 -0.21 9.58 0.33
N LEU A 7 -1.50 9.40 0.64
CA LEU A 7 -2.27 8.23 0.23
C LEU A 7 -2.51 8.29 -1.28
N ILE A 8 -1.99 7.30 -2.01
CA ILE A 8 -2.06 7.24 -3.47
C ILE A 8 -3.07 6.21 -3.98
N GLN A 9 -3.49 5.30 -3.10
CA GLN A 9 -4.37 4.18 -3.42
C GLN A 9 -4.97 3.64 -2.12
N ASP A 10 -6.26 3.32 -2.17
CA ASP A 10 -7.02 2.72 -1.07
C ASP A 10 -7.92 1.62 -1.66
N PHE A 11 -7.75 0.39 -1.16
CA PHE A 11 -8.49 -0.77 -1.63
C PHE A 11 -9.03 -1.56 -0.45
N LYS A 12 -10.31 -1.92 -0.55
CA LYS A 12 -10.91 -2.87 0.37
C LYS A 12 -10.47 -4.29 0.00
N ILE A 13 -10.06 -5.06 1.00
CA ILE A 13 -9.76 -6.48 0.83
C ILE A 13 -11.08 -7.25 0.96
N GLU A 14 -11.52 -7.87 -0.14
CA GLU A 14 -12.81 -8.58 -0.20
C GLU A 14 -12.66 -10.10 -0.12
N ASP A 15 -11.45 -10.63 -0.32
CA ASP A 15 -11.15 -12.06 -0.32
C ASP A 15 -9.83 -12.34 0.46
N LYS A 16 -9.40 -13.61 0.49
CA LYS A 16 -8.18 -14.08 1.17
C LYS A 16 -6.91 -13.43 0.63
N GLU A 17 -6.91 -13.03 -0.64
CA GLU A 17 -5.78 -12.43 -1.34
C GLU A 17 -6.19 -11.13 -2.02
N THR A 18 -5.21 -10.26 -2.25
CA THR A 18 -5.43 -9.00 -2.98
C THR A 18 -4.19 -8.64 -3.79
N ILE A 19 -4.39 -7.89 -4.87
CA ILE A 19 -3.34 -7.45 -5.79
C ILE A 19 -3.14 -5.95 -5.64
N ILE A 20 -1.89 -5.53 -5.53
CA ILE A 20 -1.51 -4.12 -5.47
C ILE A 20 -0.93 -3.73 -6.82
N LEU A 21 -1.59 -2.80 -7.50
CA LEU A 21 -1.19 -2.32 -8.81
C LEU A 21 -0.09 -1.25 -8.67
N MET A 22 1.10 -1.54 -9.20
CA MET A 22 2.29 -0.71 -9.09
C MET A 22 2.79 -0.14 -10.43
N ASP A 23 2.16 -0.51 -11.55
CA ASP A 23 2.71 -0.30 -12.90
C ASP A 23 2.86 1.18 -13.27
N ASN A 24 1.92 2.03 -12.83
CA ASN A 24 1.92 3.47 -13.10
C ASN A 24 2.66 4.29 -12.04
N LEU A 25 3.31 3.64 -11.06
CA LEU A 25 4.07 4.30 -10.02
C LEU A 25 5.54 4.42 -10.43
N ARG A 26 6.11 5.62 -10.23
CA ARG A 26 7.53 5.88 -10.50
C ARG A 26 8.41 5.02 -9.58
N SER A 27 9.65 4.79 -10.00
CA SER A 27 10.64 4.16 -9.12
C SER A 27 10.80 4.96 -7.82
N GLY A 28 10.88 4.27 -6.70
CA GLY A 28 10.87 4.92 -5.39
C GLY A 28 10.48 4.00 -4.24
N ILE A 29 10.28 4.62 -3.07
CA ILE A 29 9.87 3.94 -1.85
C ILE A 29 8.39 4.21 -1.60
N TYR A 30 7.66 3.13 -1.32
CA TYR A 30 6.25 3.15 -0.99
C TYR A 30 5.99 2.43 0.32
N LEU A 31 4.96 2.88 1.04
CA LEU A 31 4.46 2.21 2.23
C LEU A 31 3.07 1.66 1.95
N LEU A 32 2.90 0.36 2.14
CA LEU A 32 1.60 -0.31 2.18
C LEU A 32 1.21 -0.48 3.64
N LYS A 33 0.04 0.05 4.02
CA LYS A 33 -0.54 -0.16 5.35
C LYS A 33 -1.75 -1.09 5.21
N VAL A 34 -1.78 -2.14 6.02
CA VAL A 34 -2.94 -3.02 6.15
C VAL A 34 -3.73 -2.57 7.38
N ILE A 35 -4.99 -2.19 7.16
CA ILE A 35 -5.89 -1.72 8.21
C ILE A 35 -6.97 -2.78 8.45
N LYS A 36 -7.19 -3.13 9.72
CA LYS A 36 -8.24 -4.04 10.15
C LYS A 36 -9.00 -3.41 11.31
N ASN A 37 -10.33 -3.30 11.19
CA ASN A 37 -11.19 -2.66 12.20
C ASN A 37 -10.70 -1.25 12.61
N ASN A 38 -10.31 -0.43 11.64
CA ASN A 38 -9.75 0.92 11.83
C ASN A 38 -8.43 0.99 12.63
N LEU A 39 -7.75 -0.15 12.81
CA LEU A 39 -6.44 -0.23 13.45
C LEU A 39 -5.38 -0.68 12.42
N GLU A 40 -4.17 -0.15 12.56
CA GLU A 40 -3.02 -0.58 11.77
C GLU A 40 -2.63 -2.00 12.21
N ASP A 41 -2.78 -2.96 11.30
CA ASP A 41 -2.44 -4.37 11.53
C ASP A 41 -0.99 -4.65 11.12
N LYS A 42 -0.57 -4.11 9.96
CA LYS A 42 0.79 -4.29 9.44
C LYS A 42 1.19 -3.19 8.47
N VAL A 43 2.50 -2.92 8.37
CA VAL A 43 3.08 -2.01 7.39
C VAL A 43 4.21 -2.69 6.63
N PHE A 44 4.23 -2.51 5.31
CA PHE A 44 5.29 -2.98 4.44
C PHE A 44 5.96 -1.82 3.73
N LYS A 45 7.29 -1.86 3.66
CA LYS A 45 8.09 -0.96 2.83
C LYS A 45 8.39 -1.63 1.50
N ILE A 46 8.02 -0.99 0.41
CA ILE A 46 8.21 -1.50 -0.95
C ILE A 46 9.22 -0.61 -1.64
N LEU A 47 10.30 -1.22 -2.15
CA LEU A 47 11.28 -0.56 -3.00
C LEU A 47 10.97 -0.91 -4.45
N LYS A 48 10.40 0.04 -5.18
CA LYS A 48 10.14 -0.10 -6.62
C LYS A 48 11.36 0.39 -7.40
N LYS A 49 11.96 -0.51 -8.17
CA LYS A 49 13.02 -0.17 -9.15
C LYS A 49 12.41 0.38 -10.43
#